data_AF-A0A7H4PRB0-F1
#
_entry.id   AF-A0A7H4PRB0-F1
#
_cell.length_a   1.000
_cell.length_b   1.000
_cell.length_c   1.000
_cell.angle_alpha   90.00
_cell.angle_beta   90.00
_cell.angle_gamma   90.00
#
_symmetry.space_group_name_H-M   'P 1'
#
loop_
_entity.id
_entity.type
_entity.pdbx_description
1 polymer ?
#
loop_
_entity_poly.entity_id
_entity_poly.type
_entity_poly.pdbx_seq_one_letter_code
_entity_poly.pdbx_strand_id
1 'polypeptide(L)'
;MVRNNHDQVMSLVGEINRLRDKFADAVKAITHYQDSRSEILHQVYPWLVTLQVSRNIRIVTEQIRSLGFTWQIPVIHKFTRLETVIDRLRREIIELQPDISLTKQDVERLKQERTEEIMMLSLLNDEVSHDDENLRKFRLIRESNFPAVNVNIRYTSPEDPDDVHGPYKLNFRAPLPLILFSEPGRFNPLKNYVKGERQKRGDFNEKYRSVLPRIGLVEVIRESK
;
A
#
# COMPACT_ATOMS: atom_id res chain seq x y z
N MET A 1 -33.22 24.10 14.27
CA MET A 1 -33.53 22.66 14.10
C MET A 1 -32.70 22.12 12.95
N VAL A 2 -31.57 21.46 13.24
CA VAL A 2 -30.83 20.70 12.22
C VAL A 2 -31.65 19.45 11.98
N ARG A 3 -32.35 19.34 10.84
CA ARG A 3 -32.94 18.07 10.43
C ARG A 3 -31.77 17.08 10.30
N ASN A 4 -31.85 15.93 10.98
CA ASN A 4 -30.86 14.86 10.90
C ASN A 4 -30.81 14.32 9.45
N ASN A 5 -30.08 15.01 8.59
CA ASN A 5 -29.84 14.63 7.19
C ASN A 5 -28.76 13.53 7.09
N HIS A 6 -28.48 12.81 8.18
CA HIS A 6 -27.48 11.74 8.25
C HIS A 6 -27.73 10.69 7.15
N ASP A 7 -28.98 10.29 6.95
CA ASP A 7 -29.34 9.31 5.92
C ASP A 7 -29.10 9.83 4.50
N GLN A 8 -29.35 11.12 4.26
CA GLN A 8 -29.08 11.75 2.97
C GLN A 8 -27.58 11.81 2.70
N VAL A 9 -26.77 12.19 3.70
CA VAL A 9 -25.30 12.22 3.59
C VAL A 9 -24.76 10.80 3.36
N MET A 10 -25.25 9.81 4.08
CA MET A 10 -24.88 8.40 3.90
C MET A 10 -25.21 7.90 2.49
N SER A 11 -26.42 8.20 2.01
CA SER A 11 -26.85 7.83 0.65
C SER A 11 -25.97 8.46 -0.43
N LEU A 12 -25.70 9.77 -0.32
CA LEU A 12 -24.88 10.50 -1.28
C LEU A 12 -23.43 10.00 -1.29
N VAL A 13 -22.81 9.84 -0.12
CA VAL A 13 -21.44 9.34 -0.03
C VAL A 13 -21.35 7.88 -0.48
N GLY A 14 -22.36 7.06 -0.17
CA GLY A 14 -22.47 5.70 -0.67
C GLY A 14 -22.47 5.64 -2.19
N GLU A 15 -23.28 6.48 -2.85
CA GLU A 15 -23.32 6.55 -4.31
C GLU A 15 -22.01 7.09 -4.91
N ILE A 16 -21.41 8.12 -4.32
CA ILE A 16 -20.11 8.64 -4.75
C ILE A 16 -19.05 7.53 -4.68
N ASN A 17 -18.94 6.83 -3.55
CA ASN A 17 -17.97 5.75 -3.38
C ASN A 17 -18.22 4.61 -4.37
N ARG A 18 -19.50 4.25 -4.63
CA ARG A 18 -19.85 3.25 -5.64
C ARG A 18 -19.38 3.64 -7.04
N LEU A 19 -19.54 4.91 -7.43
CA LEU A 19 -19.05 5.42 -8.71
C LEU A 19 -17.52 5.43 -8.78
N ARG A 20 -16.84 5.74 -7.67
CA ARG A 20 -15.37 5.69 -7.57
C ARG A 20 -14.84 4.26 -7.71
N ASP A 21 -15.51 3.29 -7.08
CA ASP A 21 -15.16 1.88 -7.18
C ASP A 21 -15.35 1.38 -8.62
N LYS A 22 -16.49 1.72 -9.26
CA LYS A 22 -16.72 1.42 -10.69
C LYS A 22 -15.65 2.02 -11.60
N PHE A 23 -15.26 3.26 -11.36
CA PHE A 23 -14.16 3.89 -12.10
C PHE A 23 -12.85 3.13 -11.90
N ALA A 24 -12.50 2.78 -10.64
CA ALA A 24 -11.28 2.04 -10.34
C ALA A 24 -11.25 0.67 -11.02
N ASP A 25 -12.38 -0.03 -11.08
CA ASP A 25 -12.49 -1.33 -11.75
C ASP A 25 -12.44 -1.21 -13.28
N ALA A 26 -13.07 -0.17 -13.85
CA ALA A 26 -12.93 0.14 -15.28
C ALA A 26 -11.45 0.40 -15.66
N VAL A 27 -10.72 1.16 -14.85
CA VAL A 27 -9.28 1.42 -15.07
C VAL A 27 -8.45 0.13 -15.00
N LYS A 28 -8.75 -0.77 -14.05
CA LYS A 28 -8.06 -2.07 -13.96
C LYS A 28 -8.34 -2.95 -15.18
N ALA A 29 -9.55 -2.86 -15.75
CA ALA A 29 -9.99 -3.65 -16.89
C ALA A 29 -9.42 -3.19 -18.24
N ILE A 30 -8.86 -1.97 -18.34
CA ILE A 30 -8.24 -1.45 -19.58
C ILE A 30 -7.18 -2.42 -20.13
N THR A 31 -6.33 -2.94 -19.24
CA THR A 31 -5.27 -3.89 -19.61
C THR A 31 -4.78 -4.66 -18.39
N HIS A 32 -4.29 -5.88 -18.64
CA HIS A 32 -3.60 -6.68 -17.62
C HIS A 32 -2.25 -6.08 -17.21
N TYR A 33 -1.63 -5.25 -18.06
CA TYR A 33 -0.34 -4.62 -17.80
C TYR A 33 -0.49 -3.33 -16.99
N GLN A 34 -0.10 -3.37 -15.72
CA GLN A 34 -0.26 -2.23 -14.80
C GLN A 34 0.43 -0.96 -15.30
N ASP A 35 1.61 -1.08 -15.92
CA ASP A 35 2.44 0.06 -16.31
C ASP A 35 1.84 0.83 -17.51
N SER A 36 1.16 0.13 -18.42
CA SER A 36 0.49 0.75 -19.59
C SER A 36 -0.86 1.39 -19.26
N ARG A 37 -1.48 1.07 -18.11
CA ARG A 37 -2.81 1.62 -17.74
C ARG A 37 -2.80 3.14 -17.66
N SER A 38 -1.71 3.71 -17.15
CA SER A 38 -1.59 5.16 -16.99
C SER A 38 -1.61 5.84 -18.35
N GLU A 39 -0.79 5.36 -19.29
CA GLU A 39 -0.70 5.95 -20.62
C GLU A 39 -2.05 5.93 -21.35
N ILE A 40 -2.72 4.77 -21.38
CA ILE A 40 -4.02 4.62 -22.05
C ILE A 40 -5.08 5.53 -21.40
N LEU A 41 -5.14 5.57 -20.06
CA LEU A 41 -6.11 6.40 -19.34
C LEU A 41 -5.94 7.89 -19.67
N HIS A 42 -4.71 8.36 -19.79
CA HIS A 42 -4.40 9.77 -20.01
C HIS A 42 -4.55 10.21 -21.47
N GLN A 43 -4.66 9.29 -22.42
CA GLN A 43 -5.09 9.61 -23.80
C GLN A 43 -6.53 10.11 -23.83
N VAL A 44 -7.39 9.59 -22.95
CA VAL A 44 -8.82 9.97 -22.86
C VAL A 44 -9.05 11.08 -21.83
N TYR A 45 -8.39 10.98 -20.68
CA TYR A 45 -8.50 11.97 -19.59
C TYR A 45 -7.12 12.57 -19.26
N PRO A 46 -6.64 13.54 -20.06
CA PRO A 46 -5.40 14.25 -19.74
C PRO A 46 -5.47 14.86 -18.35
N TRP A 47 -4.36 14.82 -17.61
CA TRP A 47 -4.19 15.38 -16.26
C TRP A 47 -4.98 14.69 -15.12
N LEU A 48 -5.62 13.56 -15.39
CA LEU A 48 -6.38 12.86 -14.37
C LEU A 48 -5.48 12.29 -13.28
N VAL A 49 -5.62 12.78 -12.05
CA VAL A 49 -4.96 12.14 -10.90
C VAL A 49 -5.77 10.93 -10.46
N THR A 50 -5.51 9.76 -11.06
CA THR A 50 -6.28 8.51 -10.86
C THR A 50 -6.51 8.18 -9.39
N LEU A 51 -5.49 8.35 -8.55
CA LEU A 51 -5.58 8.09 -7.10
C LEU A 51 -6.54 9.02 -6.37
N GLN A 52 -6.73 10.26 -6.80
CA GLN A 52 -7.68 11.18 -6.14
C GLN A 52 -9.12 10.81 -6.47
N VAL A 53 -9.37 10.35 -7.70
CA VAL A 53 -10.70 9.91 -8.14
C VAL A 53 -11.07 8.58 -7.47
N SER A 54 -10.11 7.68 -7.27
CA SER A 54 -10.37 6.34 -6.73
C SER A 54 -10.38 6.26 -5.19
N ARG A 55 -10.14 7.35 -4.45
CA ARG A 55 -10.11 7.32 -2.97
C ARG A 55 -11.53 7.47 -2.42
N ASN A 56 -11.97 6.54 -1.59
CA ASN A 56 -13.31 6.60 -1.00
C ASN A 56 -13.37 7.57 0.18
N ILE A 57 -14.50 8.28 0.32
CA ILE A 57 -14.83 9.09 1.50
C ILE A 57 -15.24 8.14 2.62
N ARG A 58 -14.73 8.40 3.83
CA ARG A 58 -15.05 7.63 5.03
C ARG A 58 -16.03 8.41 5.90
N ILE A 59 -17.17 7.78 6.18
CA ILE A 59 -18.11 8.23 7.23
C ILE A 59 -17.92 7.33 8.44
N VAL A 60 -17.97 7.92 9.63
CA VAL A 60 -18.03 7.22 10.90
C VAL A 60 -19.34 7.60 11.59
N THR A 61 -20.20 6.61 11.76
CA THR A 61 -21.57 6.79 12.29
C THR A 61 -21.67 6.44 13.77
N GLU A 62 -20.79 5.56 14.24
CA GLU A 62 -20.77 5.08 15.63
C GLU A 62 -20.19 6.14 16.57
N GLN A 63 -20.62 6.07 17.84
CA GLN A 63 -20.11 6.97 18.88
C GLN A 63 -18.61 6.70 19.13
N ILE A 64 -17.83 7.77 19.10
CA ILE A 64 -16.37 7.70 19.21
C ILE A 64 -15.91 8.09 20.62
N ARG A 65 -15.27 7.16 21.34
CA ARG A 65 -14.60 7.46 22.61
C ARG A 65 -13.34 8.29 22.39
N SER A 66 -12.52 7.92 21.40
CA SER A 66 -11.35 8.72 21.04
C SER A 66 -10.99 8.65 19.56
N LEU A 67 -10.57 9.79 19.01
CA LEU A 67 -10.06 9.94 17.66
C LEU A 67 -8.63 10.50 17.74
N GLY A 68 -7.68 9.85 17.08
CA GLY A 68 -6.31 10.30 17.04
C GLY A 68 -5.64 10.14 15.69
N PHE A 69 -4.82 11.12 15.33
CA PHE A 69 -4.03 11.10 14.10
C PHE A 69 -2.55 10.89 14.41
N THR A 70 -1.91 10.03 13.64
CA THR A 70 -0.47 9.74 13.78
C THR A 70 0.18 9.66 12.41
N TRP A 71 1.43 10.09 12.30
CA TRP A 71 2.24 9.77 11.14
C TRP A 71 2.64 8.30 11.14
N GLN A 72 2.56 7.66 10.00
CA GLN A 72 3.11 6.34 9.76
C GLN A 72 3.89 6.36 8.45
N ILE A 73 4.93 5.53 8.34
CA ILE A 73 5.57 5.26 7.05
C ILE A 73 4.99 3.93 6.55
N PRO A 74 4.16 3.95 5.50
CA PRO A 74 3.62 2.75 4.88
C PRO A 74 4.72 1.75 4.51
N VAL A 75 4.52 0.49 4.89
CA VAL A 75 5.28 -0.65 4.34
C VAL A 75 4.30 -1.53 3.59
N ILE A 76 4.62 -1.84 2.34
CA ILE A 76 3.84 -2.73 1.49
C ILE A 76 4.53 -4.08 1.49
N HIS A 77 3.77 -5.12 1.82
CA HIS A 77 4.19 -6.52 1.69
C HIS A 77 3.36 -7.17 0.59
N LYS A 78 4.00 -7.61 -0.48
CA LYS A 78 3.33 -8.30 -1.59
C LYS A 78 4.00 -9.64 -1.82
N PHE A 79 3.24 -10.73 -1.73
CA PHE A 79 3.73 -12.04 -2.17
C PHE A 79 4.03 -12.03 -3.67
N THR A 80 5.11 -12.68 -4.05
CA THR A 80 5.54 -12.80 -5.45
C THR A 80 6.14 -14.18 -5.68
N ARG A 81 6.17 -14.59 -6.95
CA ARG A 81 6.98 -15.72 -7.42
C ARG A 81 8.28 -15.18 -8.02
N LEU A 82 9.34 -15.99 -8.01
CA LEU A 82 10.62 -15.63 -8.63
C LEU A 82 10.45 -15.40 -10.12
N GLU A 83 9.74 -16.28 -10.84
CA GLU A 83 9.49 -16.11 -12.28
C GLU A 83 8.84 -14.75 -12.61
N THR A 84 7.89 -14.30 -11.80
CA THR A 84 7.26 -12.98 -11.99
C THR A 84 8.27 -11.83 -11.87
N VAL A 85 9.28 -11.97 -11.01
CA VAL A 85 10.36 -10.99 -10.87
C VAL A 85 11.33 -11.10 -12.04
N ILE A 86 11.69 -12.31 -12.46
CA ILE A 86 12.57 -12.57 -13.60
C ILE A 86 11.98 -11.96 -14.88
N ASP A 87 10.70 -12.21 -15.17
CA ASP A 87 10.00 -11.65 -16.33
C ASP A 87 9.96 -10.13 -16.31
N ARG A 88 9.80 -9.54 -15.12
CA ARG A 88 9.89 -8.09 -14.95
C ARG A 88 11.29 -7.58 -15.29
N LEU A 89 12.35 -8.22 -14.81
CA LEU A 89 13.73 -7.82 -15.10
C LEU A 89 14.05 -7.95 -16.60
N ARG A 90 13.56 -9.01 -17.26
CA ARG A 90 13.68 -9.19 -18.72
C ARG A 90 13.04 -8.03 -19.48
N ARG A 91 11.85 -7.57 -19.07
CA ARG A 91 11.21 -6.38 -19.65
C ARG A 91 12.00 -5.10 -19.37
N GLU A 92 12.49 -4.92 -18.14
CA GLU A 92 13.31 -3.76 -17.78
C GLU A 92 14.55 -3.66 -18.70
N ILE A 93 15.19 -4.77 -19.07
CA ILE A 93 16.31 -4.78 -20.03
C ILE A 93 15.90 -4.28 -21.42
N ILE A 94 14.73 -4.70 -21.92
CA ILE A 94 14.24 -4.32 -23.26
C ILE A 94 13.90 -2.83 -23.30
N GLU A 95 13.24 -2.34 -22.24
CA GLU A 95 12.76 -0.96 -22.12
C GLU A 95 13.87 0.03 -21.76
N LEU A 96 15.00 -0.43 -21.19
CA LEU A 96 16.09 0.45 -20.79
C LEU A 96 16.79 1.06 -22.01
N GLN A 97 16.59 2.36 -22.18
CA GLN A 97 17.17 3.18 -23.24
C GLN A 97 17.86 4.40 -22.64
N PRO A 98 18.89 4.96 -23.31
CA PRO A 98 19.53 6.19 -22.85
C PRO A 98 18.55 7.35 -22.88
N ASP A 99 18.63 8.23 -21.88
CA ASP A 99 17.82 9.44 -21.79
C ASP A 99 18.62 10.60 -21.20
N ILE A 100 17.95 11.71 -20.83
CA ILE A 100 18.59 12.90 -20.26
C ILE A 100 19.34 12.57 -18.95
N SER A 101 18.89 11.56 -18.22
CA SER A 101 19.43 11.14 -16.92
C SER A 101 20.41 9.96 -17.01
N LEU A 102 20.42 9.22 -18.12
CA LEU A 102 21.21 7.99 -18.29
C LEU A 102 22.07 8.02 -19.55
N THR A 103 23.39 7.92 -19.37
CA THR A 103 24.32 7.77 -20.49
C THR A 103 24.21 6.38 -21.14
N LYS A 104 24.71 6.23 -22.37
CA LYS A 104 24.81 4.91 -23.01
C LYS A 104 25.59 3.90 -22.16
N GLN A 105 26.67 4.34 -21.51
CA GLN A 105 27.47 3.48 -20.65
C GLN A 105 26.70 3.07 -19.38
N ASP A 106 25.89 3.95 -18.81
CA ASP A 106 25.02 3.62 -17.69
C ASP A 106 23.97 2.57 -18.06
N VAL A 107 23.37 2.70 -19.25
CA VAL A 107 22.40 1.73 -19.76
C VAL A 107 23.02 0.36 -19.92
N GLU A 108 24.21 0.25 -20.52
CA GLU A 108 24.90 -1.03 -20.66
C GLU A 108 25.26 -1.65 -19.31
N ARG A 109 25.79 -0.85 -18.38
CA ARG A 109 26.07 -1.29 -17.01
C ARG A 109 24.80 -1.81 -16.32
N LEU A 110 23.69 -1.08 -16.41
CA LEU A 110 22.42 -1.48 -15.79
C LEU A 110 21.87 -2.76 -16.45
N LYS A 111 21.95 -2.92 -17.77
CA LYS A 111 21.55 -4.16 -18.45
C LYS A 111 22.37 -5.35 -17.98
N GLN A 112 23.68 -5.16 -17.80
CA GLN A 112 24.55 -6.19 -17.25
C GLN A 112 24.14 -6.56 -15.81
N GLU A 113 23.92 -5.57 -14.93
CA GLU A 113 23.44 -5.81 -13.57
C GLU A 113 22.11 -6.58 -13.56
N ARG A 114 21.15 -6.25 -14.43
CA ARG A 114 19.86 -6.97 -14.53
C ARG A 114 20.06 -8.40 -15.02
N THR A 115 21.02 -8.64 -15.90
CA THR A 115 21.34 -9.98 -16.42
C THR A 115 21.91 -10.86 -15.31
N GLU A 116 22.80 -10.31 -14.49
CA GLU A 116 23.34 -10.99 -13.30
C GLU A 116 22.26 -11.28 -12.25
N GLU A 117 21.36 -10.31 -11.99
CA GLU A 117 20.19 -10.51 -11.12
C GLU A 117 19.30 -11.65 -11.64
N ILE A 118 19.02 -11.70 -12.95
CA ILE A 118 18.25 -12.78 -13.58
C ILE A 118 18.94 -14.13 -13.38
N MET A 119 20.24 -14.22 -13.64
CA MET A 119 20.99 -15.47 -13.50
C MET A 119 20.93 -16.00 -12.05
N MET A 120 21.14 -15.12 -11.07
CA MET A 120 21.03 -15.48 -9.65
C MET A 120 19.63 -15.98 -9.29
N LEU A 121 18.57 -15.28 -9.75
CA LEU A 121 17.20 -15.66 -9.46
C LEU A 121 16.79 -16.96 -10.15
N SER A 122 17.27 -17.22 -11.36
CA SER A 122 17.00 -18.47 -12.08
C SER A 122 17.60 -19.67 -11.34
N LEU A 123 18.86 -19.57 -10.89
CA LEU A 123 19.49 -20.61 -10.08
C LEU A 123 18.71 -20.88 -8.78
N LEU A 124 18.29 -19.81 -8.10
CA LEU A 124 17.46 -19.92 -6.90
C LEU A 124 16.09 -20.54 -7.19
N ASN A 125 15.49 -20.25 -8.34
CA ASN A 125 14.21 -20.81 -8.76
C ASN A 125 14.31 -22.29 -9.09
N ASP A 126 15.42 -22.71 -9.71
CA ASP A 126 15.72 -24.12 -9.95
C ASP A 126 15.88 -24.85 -8.63
N GLU A 127 16.64 -24.33 -7.66
CA GLU A 127 16.74 -24.92 -6.30
C GLU A 127 15.37 -25.07 -5.63
N VAL A 128 14.52 -24.04 -5.70
CA VAL A 128 13.16 -24.06 -5.12
C VAL A 128 12.26 -25.08 -5.80
N SER A 129 12.44 -25.35 -7.10
CA SER A 129 11.60 -26.30 -7.84
C SER A 129 11.93 -27.76 -7.50
N HIS A 130 13.09 -28.03 -6.91
CA HIS A 130 13.52 -29.37 -6.47
C HIS A 130 13.16 -29.67 -5.00
N ASP A 131 13.02 -28.63 -4.18
CA ASP A 131 12.46 -28.72 -2.83
C ASP A 131 10.92 -28.62 -2.88
N ASP A 132 10.19 -29.21 -1.93
CA ASP A 132 8.73 -29.11 -1.85
C ASP A 132 8.26 -27.65 -2.03
N GLU A 133 7.57 -27.35 -3.16
CA GLU A 133 7.12 -26.02 -3.61
C GLU A 133 6.40 -25.19 -2.51
N ASN A 134 5.95 -25.84 -1.45
CA ASN A 134 5.19 -25.25 -0.35
C ASN A 134 6.03 -24.56 0.74
N LEU A 135 7.37 -24.68 0.73
CA LEU A 135 8.20 -24.18 1.83
C LEU A 135 8.76 -22.76 1.61
N ARG A 136 9.21 -22.42 0.40
CA ARG A 136 9.93 -21.16 0.14
C ARG A 136 8.99 -20.08 -0.40
N LYS A 137 8.64 -19.11 0.45
CA LYS A 137 7.76 -17.97 0.09
C LYS A 137 8.60 -16.71 -0.14
N PHE A 138 8.31 -15.98 -1.21
CA PHE A 138 8.97 -14.71 -1.52
C PHE A 138 8.01 -13.52 -1.39
N ARG A 139 8.55 -12.38 -0.93
CA ARG A 139 7.81 -11.13 -0.80
C ARG A 139 8.61 -9.96 -1.35
N LEU A 140 7.91 -9.00 -1.96
CA LEU A 140 8.39 -7.65 -2.17
C LEU A 140 7.98 -6.82 -0.96
N ILE A 141 8.98 -6.31 -0.23
CA ILE A 141 8.81 -5.39 0.89
C ILE A 141 9.31 -4.02 0.44
N ARG A 142 8.38 -3.07 0.32
CA ARG A 142 8.71 -1.70 -0.07
C ARG A 142 8.20 -0.73 0.96
N GLU A 143 9.12 0.05 1.49
CA GLU A 143 8.78 1.18 2.35
C GLU A 143 8.46 2.38 1.47
N SER A 144 7.44 3.13 1.85
CA SER A 144 7.20 4.42 1.21
C SER A 144 8.26 5.42 1.68
N ASN A 145 8.73 6.25 0.76
CA ASN A 145 9.61 7.37 1.08
C ASN A 145 8.86 8.52 1.77
N PHE A 146 7.52 8.46 1.81
CA PHE A 146 6.69 9.55 2.31
C PHE A 146 5.85 9.09 3.52
N PRO A 147 5.79 9.89 4.59
CA PRO A 147 4.88 9.62 5.69
C PRO A 147 3.43 9.81 5.21
N ALA A 148 2.55 8.97 5.74
CA ALA A 148 1.11 9.04 5.53
C ALA A 148 0.39 9.24 6.86
N VAL A 149 -0.76 9.91 6.81
CA VAL A 149 -1.62 10.08 7.97
C VAL A 149 -2.35 8.77 8.26
N ASN A 150 -2.21 8.28 9.49
CA ASN A 150 -3.03 7.20 10.05
C ASN A 150 -4.07 7.79 11.00
N VAL A 151 -5.30 7.30 10.88
CA VAL A 151 -6.37 7.52 11.83
C VAL A 151 -6.44 6.33 12.76
N ASN A 152 -6.60 6.62 14.05
CA ASN A 152 -6.83 5.64 15.09
C ASN A 152 -8.16 6.02 15.77
N ILE A 153 -9.18 5.18 15.63
CA ILE A 153 -10.49 5.35 16.25
C ILE A 153 -10.62 4.30 17.34
N ARG A 154 -11.12 4.73 18.51
CA ARG A 154 -11.67 3.85 19.53
C ARG A 154 -13.14 4.21 19.69
N TYR A 155 -14.02 3.25 19.43
CA TYR A 155 -15.46 3.44 19.59
C TYR A 155 -15.86 3.45 21.06
N THR A 156 -17.09 3.84 21.37
CA THR A 156 -17.70 3.56 22.67
C THR A 156 -18.34 2.18 22.58
N SER A 157 -18.18 1.32 23.60
CA SER A 157 -18.84 0.01 23.60
C SER A 157 -20.36 0.23 23.73
N PRO A 158 -21.20 -0.45 22.92
CA PRO A 158 -22.64 -0.38 23.06
C PRO A 158 -23.15 -0.97 24.38
N GLU A 159 -22.41 -1.91 24.98
CA GLU A 159 -22.84 -2.71 26.14
C GLU A 159 -22.32 -2.17 27.48
N ASP A 160 -21.13 -1.55 27.47
CA ASP A 160 -20.52 -0.96 28.66
C ASP A 160 -19.74 0.33 28.30
N PRO A 161 -20.33 1.51 28.53
CA PRO A 161 -19.68 2.79 28.22
C PRO A 161 -18.32 3.00 28.92
N ASP A 162 -18.09 2.33 30.05
CA ASP A 162 -16.91 2.50 30.90
C ASP A 162 -15.84 1.41 30.69
N ASP A 163 -16.10 0.41 29.84
CA ASP A 163 -15.16 -0.70 29.60
C ASP A 163 -13.78 -0.19 29.10
N VAL A 164 -12.76 -0.48 29.91
CA VAL A 164 -11.36 -0.11 29.69
C VAL A 164 -10.58 -1.22 28.97
N HIS A 165 -11.10 -2.46 28.93
CA HIS A 165 -10.44 -3.63 28.36
C HIS A 165 -10.60 -3.77 26.84
N GLY A 166 -11.38 -2.91 26.22
CA GLY A 166 -10.95 -2.27 24.98
C GLY A 166 -12.07 -2.12 23.95
N PRO A 167 -12.56 -0.91 23.68
CA PRO A 167 -13.49 -0.71 22.57
C PRO A 167 -12.88 -1.14 21.24
N TYR A 168 -13.72 -1.61 20.32
CA TYR A 168 -13.38 -1.87 18.92
C TYR A 168 -12.43 -0.77 18.41
N LYS A 169 -11.20 -1.15 18.04
CA LYS A 169 -10.18 -0.22 17.57
C LYS A 169 -10.06 -0.34 16.07
N LEU A 170 -10.23 0.77 15.36
CA LEU A 170 -10.03 0.84 13.92
C LEU A 170 -8.82 1.71 13.59
N ASN A 171 -7.91 1.18 12.78
CA ASN A 171 -6.75 1.91 12.28
C ASN A 171 -6.75 1.88 10.76
N PHE A 172 -6.66 3.04 10.13
CA PHE A 172 -6.64 3.12 8.67
C PHE A 172 -5.96 4.39 8.19
N ARG A 173 -5.49 4.36 6.93
CA ARG A 173 -4.95 5.55 6.25
C ARG A 173 -6.09 6.49 5.88
N ALA A 174 -5.92 7.77 6.20
CA ALA A 174 -6.89 8.80 5.84
C ALA A 174 -6.24 9.81 4.89
N PRO A 175 -6.24 9.53 3.56
CA PRO A 175 -5.79 10.48 2.56
C PRO A 175 -6.81 11.61 2.32
N LEU A 176 -8.04 11.46 2.82
CA LEU A 176 -9.13 12.43 2.75
C LEU A 176 -9.67 12.70 4.17
N PRO A 177 -10.29 13.87 4.42
CA PRO A 177 -11.00 14.15 5.66
C PRO A 177 -12.08 13.11 5.97
N LEU A 178 -12.36 12.92 7.26
CA LEU A 178 -13.43 12.07 7.76
C LEU A 178 -14.70 12.89 7.95
N ILE A 179 -15.85 12.25 7.70
CA ILE A 179 -17.15 12.78 8.11
C ILE A 179 -17.57 12.01 9.35
N LEU A 180 -17.84 12.73 10.46
CA LEU A 180 -18.23 12.15 11.74
C LEU A 180 -19.66 12.57 12.06
N PHE A 181 -20.50 11.63 12.51
CA PHE A 181 -21.86 11.95 12.99
C PHE A 181 -21.95 12.10 14.51
N SER A 182 -20.85 11.87 15.23
CA SER A 182 -20.72 12.15 16.65
C SER A 182 -19.38 12.81 16.93
N GLU A 183 -19.37 13.77 17.86
CA GLU A 183 -18.12 14.33 18.37
C GLU A 183 -17.35 13.28 19.18
N PRO A 184 -16.01 13.19 19.02
CA PRO A 184 -15.21 12.27 19.79
C PRO A 184 -15.05 12.74 21.24
N GLY A 185 -15.21 11.83 22.21
CA GLY A 185 -14.99 12.16 23.63
C GLY A 185 -13.57 12.63 23.94
N ARG A 186 -12.59 12.19 23.14
CA ARG A 186 -11.21 12.70 23.17
C ARG A 186 -10.65 12.86 21.77
N PHE A 187 -10.06 14.01 21.49
CA PHE A 187 -9.42 14.31 20.21
C PHE A 187 -7.91 14.51 20.36
N ASN A 188 -7.12 13.74 19.60
CA ASN A 188 -5.67 13.88 19.53
C ASN A 188 -5.28 14.38 18.11
N PRO A 189 -4.98 15.68 17.93
CA PRO A 189 -4.68 16.25 16.62
C PRO A 189 -3.40 15.67 16.04
N LEU A 190 -3.28 15.76 14.72
CA LEU A 190 -2.05 15.40 14.02
C LEU A 190 -0.94 16.41 14.38
N LYS A 191 0.13 15.93 15.01
CA LYS A 191 1.31 16.74 15.30
C LYS A 191 2.16 16.96 14.05
N ASN A 192 3.08 17.91 14.07
CA ASN A 192 4.08 18.07 13.00
C ASN A 192 4.87 16.76 12.82
N TYR A 193 5.17 16.42 11.56
CA TYR A 193 5.99 15.26 11.27
C TYR A 193 7.43 15.52 11.74
N VAL A 194 7.94 14.63 12.58
CA VAL A 194 9.35 14.61 12.98
C VAL A 194 9.92 13.29 12.48
N LYS A 195 10.93 13.36 11.62
CA LYS A 195 11.66 12.19 11.14
C LYS A 195 12.54 11.66 12.29
N GLY A 196 11.97 10.83 13.15
CA GLY A 196 12.70 10.16 14.23
C GLY A 196 13.33 8.83 13.80
N GLU A 197 14.26 8.32 14.62
CA GLU A 197 14.71 6.94 14.53
C GLU A 197 13.54 6.00 14.86
N ARG A 198 13.24 5.06 13.95
CA ARG A 198 12.12 4.14 14.13
C ARG A 198 12.39 3.24 15.34
N GLN A 199 11.46 3.19 16.28
CA GLN A 199 11.30 1.98 17.10
C GLN A 199 10.86 0.85 16.16
N LYS A 200 11.80 -0.01 15.75
CA LYS A 200 11.49 -1.26 15.05
C LYS A 200 10.60 -2.09 15.97
N ARG A 201 9.27 -2.04 15.75
CA ARG A 201 8.35 -2.95 16.43
C ARG A 201 8.52 -4.33 15.81
N GLY A 202 9.32 -5.16 16.46
CA GLY A 202 9.67 -6.50 16.02
C GLY A 202 10.95 -6.53 15.18
N ASP A 203 11.75 -7.57 15.38
CA ASP A 203 12.98 -7.77 14.63
C ASP A 203 12.65 -8.25 13.21
N PHE A 204 12.66 -7.32 12.27
CA PHE A 204 12.39 -7.60 10.86
C PHE A 204 13.45 -8.55 10.25
N ASN A 205 14.67 -8.53 10.80
CA ASN A 205 15.80 -9.30 10.26
C ASN A 205 15.70 -10.80 10.56
N GLU A 206 15.01 -11.20 11.63
CA GLU A 206 14.88 -12.63 11.97
C GLU A 206 13.88 -13.37 11.07
N LYS A 207 13.02 -12.65 10.33
CA LYS A 207 11.93 -13.23 9.54
C LYS A 207 12.20 -13.35 8.05
N TYR A 208 13.15 -12.56 7.52
CA TYR A 208 13.36 -12.43 6.08
C TYR A 208 14.85 -12.47 5.70
N ARG A 209 15.17 -13.22 4.64
CA ARG A 209 16.49 -13.19 3.99
C ARG A 209 16.41 -12.25 2.79
N SER A 210 17.31 -11.27 2.71
CA SER A 210 17.39 -10.39 1.54
C SER A 210 17.88 -11.19 0.32
N VAL A 211 17.14 -11.10 -0.79
CA VAL A 211 17.49 -11.74 -2.07
C VAL A 211 17.95 -10.67 -3.06
N LEU A 212 17.10 -9.67 -3.33
CA LEU A 212 17.47 -8.50 -4.15
C LEU A 212 17.10 -7.20 -3.41
N PRO A 213 18.06 -6.57 -2.70
CA PRO A 213 17.80 -5.39 -1.87
C PRO A 213 17.18 -4.22 -2.63
N ARG A 214 17.68 -3.93 -3.85
CA ARG A 214 17.28 -2.76 -4.65
C ARG A 214 15.76 -2.69 -4.91
N ILE A 215 15.14 -3.84 -5.12
CA ILE A 215 13.69 -3.93 -5.39
C ILE A 215 12.87 -4.36 -4.16
N GLY A 216 13.55 -4.60 -3.03
CA GLY A 216 12.97 -5.07 -1.78
C GLY A 216 12.54 -6.54 -1.80
N LEU A 217 13.16 -7.38 -2.65
CA LEU A 217 12.82 -8.81 -2.71
C LEU A 217 13.47 -9.56 -1.56
N VAL A 218 12.65 -10.28 -0.81
CA VAL A 218 13.08 -11.11 0.31
C VAL A 218 12.46 -12.51 0.25
N GLU A 219 13.17 -13.47 0.82
CA GLU A 219 12.69 -14.81 1.13
C GLU A 219 12.21 -14.87 2.59
N VAL A 220 11.10 -15.56 2.86
CA VAL A 220 10.56 -15.74 4.21
C VAL A 220 11.24 -16.93 4.90
N ILE A 221 11.94 -16.70 6.02
CA ILE A 221 12.73 -17.73 6.73
C ILE A 221 11.87 -18.46 7.79
N ARG A 222 10.96 -17.75 8.47
CA ARG A 222 10.04 -18.32 9.49
C ARG A 222 8.71 -17.59 9.48
N GLU A 223 7.60 -18.33 9.28
CA GLU A 223 6.29 -17.83 9.68
C GLU A 223 6.19 -17.93 11.21
N SER A 224 5.98 -16.79 11.87
CA SER A 224 5.50 -16.82 13.26
C SER A 224 4.16 -17.56 13.25
N LYS A 225 4.09 -18.70 13.95
CA LYS A 225 2.82 -19.35 14.32
C LYS A 225 1.92 -18.37 15.07
#